data_AF-A0A397TXF1-F1
#
_entry.id   AF-A0A397TXF1-F1
#
_cell.length_a   1.000
_cell.length_b   1.000
_cell.length_c   1.000
_cell.angle_alpha   90.00
_cell.angle_beta   90.00
_cell.angle_gamma   90.00
#
_symmetry.space_group_name_H-M   'P 1'
#
loop_
_entity.id
_entity.type
_entity.pdbx_description
1 polymer ?
#
loop_
_entity_poly.entity_id
_entity_poly.type
_entity_poly.pdbx_seq_one_letter_code
_entity_poly.pdbx_strand_id
1 'polypeptide(L)'
;MAKRIRQAQVTLLEIGVLDETLHYGLYSRYWWKNKVFDDISYFPIRIGQETKVILNDREFIITIVVGHPNNPYLPGYTCQSDTFYTKTPVHDPSTAISSIYTIDVFFFPFFFNLGQIKIFVFGIGSSSRKDWNKGGSGYQSSLIHLYGKKQGLYISSIEDNICKIEVYQDSQLKQTVEGASPNDVWEHFSISKYNGIQLFGLNYAVTQQLIKQHRIPTCAPNQWQ
;
A
#
# COMPACT_ATOMS: atom_id res chain seq x y z
N MET A 1 0.29 29.20 -3.65
CA MET A 1 1.17 28.46 -4.59
C MET A 1 0.31 27.87 -5.69
N ALA A 2 0.47 28.32 -6.94
CA ALA A 2 -0.21 27.71 -8.07
C ALA A 2 0.33 26.28 -8.25
N LYS A 3 -0.57 25.29 -8.27
CA LYS A 3 -0.24 23.89 -8.52
C LYS A 3 0.30 23.80 -9.95
N ARG A 4 1.62 23.69 -10.12
CA ARG A 4 2.25 23.54 -11.43
C ARG A 4 1.86 22.16 -11.98
N ILE A 5 0.82 22.12 -12.80
CA ILE A 5 0.38 20.90 -13.48
C ILE A 5 1.47 20.57 -14.49
N ARG A 6 2.31 19.57 -14.21
CA ARG A 6 3.12 18.94 -15.26
C ARG A 6 2.14 18.24 -16.19
N GLN A 7 1.94 18.77 -17.38
CA GLN A 7 1.19 18.09 -18.41
C GLN A 7 2.02 16.91 -18.88
N ALA A 8 1.56 15.70 -18.57
CA ALA A 8 2.13 14.49 -19.16
C ALA A 8 1.82 14.51 -20.67
N GLN A 9 2.77 14.09 -21.49
CA GLN A 9 2.52 13.93 -22.91
C GLN A 9 1.63 12.70 -23.10
N VAL A 10 0.40 12.93 -23.57
CA VAL A 10 -0.58 11.88 -23.86
C VAL A 10 -0.75 11.78 -25.37
N THR A 11 -0.72 10.57 -25.92
CA THR A 11 -0.95 10.29 -27.34
C THR A 11 -2.07 9.26 -27.45
N LEU A 12 -3.08 9.54 -28.27
CA LEU A 12 -4.12 8.56 -28.61
C LEU A 12 -3.52 7.53 -29.57
N LEU A 13 -3.58 6.25 -29.22
CA LEU A 13 -3.16 5.14 -30.07
C LEU A 13 -4.38 4.55 -30.80
N GLU A 14 -5.42 4.23 -30.03
CA GLU A 14 -6.67 3.68 -30.55
C GLU A 14 -7.85 4.50 -30.03
N ILE A 15 -8.78 4.86 -30.92
CA ILE A 15 -9.94 5.68 -30.57
C ILE A 15 -10.98 4.91 -29.74
N GLY A 16 -11.09 3.58 -29.93
CA GLY A 16 -12.12 2.76 -29.31
C GLY A 16 -13.53 2.99 -29.85
N VAL A 17 -14.50 2.26 -29.30
CA VAL A 17 -15.89 2.21 -29.78
C VAL A 17 -16.88 2.80 -28.77
N LEU A 18 -17.97 3.34 -29.31
CA LEU A 18 -19.16 3.66 -28.53
C LEU A 18 -20.05 2.42 -28.49
N ASP A 19 -20.49 2.07 -27.29
CA ASP A 19 -21.53 1.06 -27.06
C ASP A 19 -22.84 1.76 -26.72
N GLU A 20 -23.92 1.44 -27.43
CA GLU A 20 -25.21 2.11 -27.28
C GLU A 20 -25.78 1.98 -25.86
N THR A 21 -25.65 0.79 -25.26
CA THR A 21 -26.20 0.49 -23.93
C THR A 21 -25.44 1.23 -22.84
N LEU A 22 -24.10 1.29 -22.93
CA LEU A 22 -23.27 1.95 -21.93
C LEU A 22 -23.24 3.47 -22.07
N HIS A 23 -23.24 4.00 -23.30
CA HIS A 23 -23.07 5.44 -23.54
C HIS A 23 -24.39 6.20 -23.59
N TYR A 24 -25.50 5.54 -23.94
CA TYR A 24 -26.81 6.18 -24.05
C TYR A 24 -27.90 5.49 -23.20
N GLY A 25 -27.58 4.37 -22.55
CA GLY A 25 -28.48 3.70 -21.62
C GLY A 25 -28.33 4.15 -20.16
N LEU A 26 -28.74 3.28 -19.24
CA LEU A 26 -28.86 3.57 -17.80
C LEU A 26 -27.54 4.01 -17.14
N TYR A 27 -26.40 3.52 -17.64
CA TYR A 27 -25.08 3.80 -17.07
C TYR A 27 -24.33 4.94 -17.79
N SER A 28 -24.96 5.60 -18.77
CA SER A 28 -24.38 6.67 -19.60
C SER A 28 -23.61 7.71 -18.79
N ARG A 29 -24.16 8.19 -17.67
CA ARG A 29 -23.53 9.21 -16.81
C ARG A 29 -22.10 8.90 -16.34
N TYR A 30 -21.64 7.65 -16.42
CA TYR A 30 -20.29 7.22 -16.05
C TYR A 30 -19.33 7.05 -17.23
N TRP A 31 -19.86 7.02 -18.46
CA TRP A 31 -19.13 6.84 -19.72
C TRP A 31 -18.86 8.16 -20.46
N TRP A 32 -19.14 9.29 -19.81
CA TRP A 32 -18.88 10.64 -20.32
C TRP A 32 -18.09 11.44 -19.30
N LYS A 33 -17.08 12.20 -19.76
CA LYS A 33 -16.25 13.04 -18.91
C LYS A 33 -16.32 14.50 -19.35
N ASN A 34 -16.47 15.40 -18.38
CA ASN A 34 -16.56 16.83 -18.63
C ASN A 34 -15.20 17.38 -19.11
N LYS A 35 -15.23 18.32 -20.06
CA LYS A 35 -14.04 19.04 -20.51
C LYS A 35 -13.71 20.11 -19.47
N VAL A 36 -12.50 20.06 -18.91
CA VAL A 36 -11.99 20.93 -17.82
C VAL A 36 -12.20 22.45 -18.05
N PHE A 37 -12.44 22.89 -19.28
CA PHE A 37 -12.60 24.30 -19.66
C PHE A 37 -14.01 24.68 -20.15
N ASP A 38 -14.98 23.75 -20.11
CA ASP A 38 -16.35 23.99 -20.53
C ASP A 38 -17.32 23.06 -19.77
N ASP A 39 -18.12 23.65 -18.88
CA ASP A 39 -19.06 22.94 -18.01
C ASP A 39 -20.18 22.21 -18.78
N ILE A 40 -20.39 22.51 -20.06
CA ILE A 40 -21.48 21.94 -20.87
C ILE A 40 -20.95 20.85 -21.82
N SER A 41 -19.64 20.84 -22.11
CA SER A 41 -19.05 19.88 -23.04
C SER A 41 -18.58 18.60 -22.35
N TYR A 42 -19.10 17.46 -22.81
CA TYR A 42 -18.63 16.14 -22.43
C TYR A 42 -17.91 15.45 -23.60
N PHE A 43 -16.95 14.58 -23.30
CA PHE A 43 -16.36 13.66 -24.27
C PHE A 43 -16.56 12.21 -23.81
N PRO A 44 -16.71 11.26 -24.75
CA PRO A 44 -16.97 9.87 -24.41
C PRO A 44 -15.69 9.19 -23.90
N ILE A 45 -15.86 8.32 -22.92
CA ILE A 45 -14.88 7.32 -22.51
C ILE A 45 -15.16 6.09 -23.36
N ARG A 46 -14.34 5.77 -24.37
CA ARG A 46 -14.67 4.71 -25.33
C ARG A 46 -14.11 3.36 -24.91
N ILE A 47 -14.85 2.28 -25.19
CA ILE A 47 -14.37 0.91 -24.93
C ILE A 47 -13.26 0.58 -25.91
N GLY A 48 -12.17 0.00 -25.43
CA GLY A 48 -10.99 -0.32 -26.25
C GLY A 48 -10.18 0.91 -26.66
N GLN A 49 -10.47 2.09 -26.11
CA GLN A 49 -9.62 3.26 -26.33
C GLN A 49 -8.25 3.01 -25.69
N GLU A 50 -7.19 3.28 -26.46
CA GLU A 50 -5.82 3.16 -25.98
C GLU A 50 -5.12 4.51 -26.01
N THR A 51 -4.53 4.86 -24.88
CA THR A 51 -3.75 6.09 -24.74
C THR A 51 -2.36 5.75 -24.22
N LYS A 52 -1.36 6.30 -24.90
CA LYS A 52 0.01 6.29 -24.45
C LYS A 52 0.29 7.50 -23.57
N VAL A 53 0.96 7.29 -22.45
CA VAL A 53 1.51 8.35 -21.60
C VAL A 53 2.99 8.06 -21.33
N ILE A 54 3.83 9.08 -21.44
CA ILE A 54 5.24 8.99 -21.04
C ILE A 54 5.42 9.64 -19.67
N LEU A 55 5.89 8.87 -18.69
CA LEU A 55 6.21 9.34 -17.34
C LEU A 55 7.57 8.80 -16.92
N ASN A 56 8.47 9.70 -16.46
CA ASN A 56 9.84 9.35 -16.06
C ASN A 56 10.57 8.52 -17.13
N ASP A 57 10.49 8.96 -18.38
CA ASP A 57 11.11 8.31 -19.54
C ASP A 57 10.63 6.87 -19.80
N ARG A 58 9.47 6.50 -19.24
CA ARG A 58 8.83 5.19 -19.44
C ARG A 58 7.47 5.32 -20.11
N GLU A 59 7.19 4.42 -21.03
CA GLU A 59 5.94 4.35 -21.76
C GLU A 59 4.89 3.54 -20.98
N PHE A 60 3.68 4.09 -20.88
CA PHE A 60 2.51 3.43 -20.31
C PHE A 60 1.38 3.46 -21.34
N ILE A 61 0.85 2.30 -21.67
CA ILE A 61 -0.33 2.15 -22.53
C ILE A 61 -1.51 1.84 -21.62
N ILE A 62 -2.49 2.74 -21.61
CA ILE A 62 -3.72 2.61 -20.84
C ILE A 62 -4.83 2.21 -21.80
N THR A 63 -5.48 1.09 -21.51
CA THR A 63 -6.61 0.57 -22.28
C THR A 63 -7.88 0.63 -21.45
N ILE A 64 -8.95 1.14 -22.05
CA ILE A 64 -10.26 1.25 -21.40
C ILE A 64 -11.06 -0.02 -21.69
N VAL A 65 -11.59 -0.65 -20.63
CA VAL A 65 -12.37 -1.89 -20.71
C VAL A 65 -13.72 -1.72 -20.02
N VAL A 66 -14.63 -2.67 -20.22
CA VAL A 66 -15.93 -2.68 -19.55
C VAL A 66 -15.79 -3.34 -18.19
N GLY A 67 -16.15 -2.59 -17.14
CA GLY A 67 -16.21 -3.10 -15.78
C GLY A 67 -14.87 -3.19 -15.07
N HIS A 68 -14.95 -3.24 -13.75
CA HIS A 68 -13.86 -3.59 -12.84
C HIS A 68 -14.45 -4.35 -11.62
N PRO A 69 -13.64 -5.00 -10.76
CA PRO A 69 -14.16 -5.88 -9.71
C PRO A 69 -15.22 -5.28 -8.77
N ASN A 70 -15.20 -3.95 -8.56
CA ASN A 70 -16.18 -3.28 -7.72
C ASN A 70 -17.50 -2.95 -8.45
N ASN A 71 -17.48 -2.84 -9.78
CA ASN A 71 -18.68 -2.59 -10.58
C ASN A 71 -18.48 -3.02 -12.05
N PRO A 72 -19.27 -3.98 -12.58
CA PRO A 72 -19.11 -4.48 -13.94
C PRO A 72 -19.64 -3.53 -15.03
N TYR A 73 -20.35 -2.45 -14.68
CA TYR A 73 -20.97 -1.53 -15.65
C TYR A 73 -20.24 -0.19 -15.82
N LEU A 74 -19.21 0.07 -15.00
CA LEU A 74 -18.42 1.29 -15.06
C LEU A 74 -17.18 1.09 -15.93
N PRO A 75 -16.57 2.17 -16.46
CA PRO A 75 -15.29 2.05 -17.15
C PRO A 75 -14.21 1.43 -16.24
N GLY A 76 -13.58 0.38 -16.73
CA GLY A 76 -12.37 -0.18 -16.16
C GLY A 76 -11.14 0.31 -16.92
N TYR A 77 -10.01 0.38 -16.24
CA TYR A 77 -8.74 0.81 -16.82
C TYR A 77 -7.69 -0.27 -16.56
N THR A 78 -7.02 -0.70 -17.62
CA THR A 78 -5.80 -1.50 -17.53
C THR A 78 -4.62 -0.65 -17.97
N CYS A 79 -3.42 -1.06 -17.55
CA CYS A 79 -2.18 -0.42 -17.96
C CYS A 79 -1.19 -1.51 -18.33
N GLN A 80 -0.38 -1.24 -19.34
CA GLN A 80 0.78 -2.03 -19.71
C GLN A 80 2.00 -1.12 -19.82
N SER A 81 3.14 -1.60 -19.34
CA SER A 81 4.43 -0.97 -19.50
C SER A 81 5.50 -2.05 -19.62
N ASP A 82 6.15 -2.14 -20.78
CA ASP A 82 7.04 -3.23 -21.14
C ASP A 82 6.34 -4.60 -20.97
N THR A 83 6.88 -5.46 -20.10
CA THR A 83 6.33 -6.78 -19.74
C THR A 83 5.34 -6.74 -18.56
N PHE A 84 5.17 -5.57 -17.92
CA PHE A 84 4.29 -5.43 -16.77
C PHE A 84 2.90 -5.01 -17.20
N TYR A 85 1.90 -5.59 -16.57
CA TYR A 85 0.51 -5.29 -16.87
C TYR A 85 -0.35 -5.36 -15.62
N THR A 86 -1.40 -4.55 -15.60
CA THR A 86 -2.42 -4.57 -14.56
C THR A 86 -3.15 -5.93 -14.58
N LYS A 87 -3.09 -6.68 -13.47
CA LYS A 87 -3.70 -8.03 -13.36
C LYS A 87 -5.23 -8.00 -13.46
N THR A 88 -5.88 -6.98 -12.93
CA THR A 88 -7.33 -6.80 -12.95
C THR A 88 -7.69 -5.34 -13.22
N PRO A 89 -8.72 -5.03 -14.02
CA PRO A 89 -9.10 -3.65 -14.31
C PRO A 89 -9.36 -2.85 -13.03
N VAL A 90 -8.95 -1.58 -13.03
CA VAL A 90 -9.15 -0.64 -11.91
C VAL A 90 -10.06 0.52 -12.31
N HIS A 91 -10.43 1.37 -11.36
CA HIS A 91 -11.49 2.37 -11.53
C HIS A 91 -11.01 3.71 -12.12
N ASP A 92 -9.70 3.91 -12.27
CA ASP A 92 -9.15 5.12 -12.90
C ASP A 92 -7.74 4.89 -13.51
N PRO A 93 -7.33 5.72 -14.49
CA PRO A 93 -6.03 5.60 -15.16
C PRO A 93 -4.81 5.74 -14.25
N SER A 94 -4.88 6.57 -13.19
CA SER A 94 -3.74 6.82 -12.31
C SER A 94 -3.47 5.61 -11.41
N THR A 95 -4.54 4.97 -10.92
CA THR A 95 -4.44 3.69 -10.22
C THR A 95 -3.90 2.60 -11.15
N ALA A 96 -4.27 2.62 -12.44
CA ALA A 96 -3.78 1.64 -13.41
C ALA A 96 -2.28 1.78 -13.67
N ILE A 97 -1.74 3.01 -13.76
CA ILE A 97 -0.29 3.24 -13.81
C ILE A 97 0.37 2.84 -12.50
N SER A 98 -0.22 3.23 -11.36
CA SER A 98 0.38 2.97 -10.05
C SER A 98 0.47 1.48 -9.74
N SER A 99 -0.47 0.67 -10.22
CA SER A 99 -0.46 -0.79 -10.02
C SER A 99 0.76 -1.45 -10.65
N ILE A 100 1.29 -0.91 -11.75
CA ILE A 100 2.51 -1.39 -12.42
C ILE A 100 3.72 -1.33 -11.48
N TYR A 101 3.82 -0.27 -10.69
CA TYR A 101 4.89 -0.10 -9.71
C TYR A 101 4.75 -0.99 -8.48
N THR A 102 3.64 -1.73 -8.35
CA THR A 102 3.32 -2.51 -7.15
C THR A 102 3.08 -4.00 -7.41
N ILE A 103 3.38 -4.50 -8.62
CA ILE A 103 3.06 -5.89 -9.02
C ILE A 103 3.66 -6.96 -8.07
N ASP A 104 4.82 -6.67 -7.47
CA ASP A 104 5.56 -7.58 -6.58
C ASP A 104 5.70 -7.04 -5.14
N VAL A 105 4.86 -6.06 -4.77
CA VAL A 105 4.85 -5.51 -3.41
C VAL A 105 3.83 -6.28 -2.55
N PHE A 106 4.33 -7.15 -1.67
CA PHE A 106 3.51 -7.97 -0.78
C PHE A 106 2.98 -7.22 0.45
N PHE A 107 3.65 -6.14 0.85
CA PHE A 107 3.30 -5.33 2.01
C PHE A 107 3.62 -3.87 1.74
N PHE A 108 2.69 -2.98 2.06
CA PHE A 108 2.90 -1.54 1.99
C PHE A 108 3.17 -1.00 3.38
N PRO A 109 4.37 -0.43 3.62
CA PRO A 109 4.67 0.21 4.88
C PRO A 109 3.75 1.38 5.18
N PHE A 110 3.50 1.64 6.46
CA PHE A 110 2.64 2.74 6.88
C PHE A 110 3.11 3.35 8.19
N PHE A 111 2.74 4.62 8.39
CA PHE A 111 2.97 5.33 9.63
C PHE A 111 1.69 5.42 10.45
N PHE A 112 1.83 5.42 11.77
CA PHE A 112 0.78 5.88 12.67
C PHE A 112 1.40 6.64 13.86
N ASN A 113 0.58 7.44 14.54
CA ASN A 113 1.00 8.20 15.71
C ASN A 113 0.55 7.48 16.99
N LEU A 114 1.50 7.20 17.87
CA LEU A 114 1.28 6.80 19.26
C LEU A 114 1.56 8.01 20.16
N GLY A 115 0.52 8.83 20.38
CA GLY A 115 0.70 10.15 20.98
C GLY A 115 1.61 11.03 20.11
N GLN A 116 2.79 11.37 20.62
CA GLN A 116 3.79 12.17 19.90
C GLN A 116 4.83 11.31 19.15
N ILE A 117 4.84 10.00 19.37
CA ILE A 117 5.79 9.09 18.72
C ILE A 117 5.19 8.64 17.39
N LYS A 118 5.92 8.86 16.31
CA LYS A 118 5.54 8.38 14.98
C LYS A 118 6.21 7.03 14.73
N ILE A 119 5.41 5.98 14.59
CA ILE A 119 5.86 4.60 14.36
C ILE A 119 5.66 4.25 12.89
N PHE A 120 6.69 3.67 12.27
CA PHE A 120 6.69 3.17 10.89
C PHE A 120 6.70 1.64 10.90
N VAL A 121 5.64 1.01 10.42
CA VAL A 121 5.59 -0.45 10.25
C VAL A 121 6.00 -0.78 8.82
N PHE A 122 7.02 -1.61 8.65
CA PHE A 122 7.60 -1.95 7.35
C PHE A 122 7.75 -3.47 7.11
N GLY A 123 7.41 -4.29 8.10
CA GLY A 123 7.27 -5.74 7.96
C GLY A 123 6.07 -6.24 8.75
N ILE A 124 5.39 -7.27 8.23
CA ILE A 124 4.24 -7.89 8.88
C ILE A 124 4.51 -9.37 9.10
N GLY A 125 4.19 -9.86 10.29
CA GLY A 125 4.39 -11.24 10.69
C GLY A 125 3.24 -11.66 11.59
N SER A 126 2.77 -12.90 11.46
CA SER A 126 1.66 -13.42 12.25
C SER A 126 2.07 -14.64 13.08
N SER A 127 1.44 -14.80 14.25
CA SER A 127 1.63 -15.96 15.13
C SER A 127 0.34 -16.33 15.87
N SER A 128 0.38 -17.41 16.63
CA SER A 128 -0.67 -17.81 17.57
C SER A 128 -0.61 -17.08 18.91
N ARG A 129 0.44 -16.30 19.20
CA ARG A 129 0.68 -15.63 20.49
C ARG A 129 -0.30 -14.49 20.73
N LYS A 130 -1.28 -14.70 21.61
CA LYS A 130 -2.31 -13.69 21.93
C LYS A 130 -1.74 -12.50 22.71
N ASP A 131 -0.76 -12.75 23.56
CA ASP A 131 -0.04 -11.76 24.35
C ASP A 131 0.77 -10.78 23.49
N TRP A 132 1.08 -11.15 22.25
CA TRP A 132 1.71 -10.29 21.24
C TRP A 132 0.71 -9.70 20.23
N ASN A 133 -0.58 -9.74 20.56
CA ASN A 133 -1.67 -9.51 19.62
C ASN A 133 -1.48 -10.21 18.28
N LYS A 134 -1.01 -11.46 18.32
CA LYS A 134 -0.78 -12.31 17.15
C LYS A 134 0.31 -11.81 16.19
N GLY A 135 1.17 -10.87 16.60
CA GLY A 135 2.41 -10.55 15.89
C GLY A 135 3.37 -11.74 15.92
N GLY A 136 4.16 -11.94 14.86
CA GLY A 136 5.06 -13.08 14.72
C GLY A 136 6.27 -12.80 13.83
N SER A 137 6.99 -13.85 13.45
CA SER A 137 8.17 -13.78 12.56
C SER A 137 7.90 -12.93 11.32
N GLY A 138 8.85 -12.07 10.97
CA GLY A 138 8.75 -11.12 9.86
C GLY A 138 8.10 -9.78 10.23
N TYR A 139 7.60 -9.61 11.47
CA TYR A 139 7.11 -8.30 11.91
C TYR A 139 8.27 -7.34 12.14
N GLN A 140 8.18 -6.13 11.56
CA GLN A 140 9.17 -5.08 11.75
C GLN A 140 8.54 -3.69 11.82
N SER A 141 9.00 -2.88 12.76
CA SER A 141 8.64 -1.47 12.88
C SER A 141 9.81 -0.63 13.35
N SER A 142 9.70 0.68 13.18
CA SER A 142 10.69 1.62 13.68
C SER A 142 10.07 2.88 14.25
N LEU A 143 10.82 3.52 15.14
CA LEU A 143 10.49 4.83 15.68
C LEU A 143 11.76 5.65 15.90
N ILE A 144 11.63 6.97 15.91
CA ILE A 144 12.72 7.87 16.24
C ILE A 144 12.46 8.44 17.63
N HIS A 145 13.42 8.27 18.53
CA HIS A 145 13.35 8.81 19.88
C HIS A 145 14.74 9.22 20.40
N LEU A 146 14.79 9.89 21.53
CA LEU A 146 16.05 10.29 22.14
C LEU A 146 16.81 9.05 22.66
N TYR A 147 18.05 8.87 22.23
CA TYR A 147 19.01 7.91 22.76
C TYR A 147 20.22 8.68 23.32
N GLY A 148 20.37 8.69 24.64
CA GLY A 148 21.32 9.57 25.32
C GLY A 148 20.98 11.05 25.09
N LYS A 149 21.79 11.77 24.30
CA LYS A 149 21.62 13.20 24.00
C LYS A 149 21.20 13.51 22.56
N LYS A 150 21.11 12.51 21.68
CA LYS A 150 20.75 12.69 20.26
C LYS A 150 19.57 11.79 19.89
N GLN A 151 18.96 12.04 18.73
CA GLN A 151 17.95 11.14 18.19
C GLN A 151 18.59 9.83 17.73
N GLY A 152 18.00 8.71 18.15
CA GLY A 152 18.29 7.37 17.65
C GLY A 152 17.08 6.82 16.88
N LEU A 153 17.36 6.01 15.87
CA LEU A 153 16.39 5.18 15.18
C LEU A 153 16.34 3.83 15.88
N TYR A 154 15.17 3.49 16.41
CA TYR A 154 14.91 2.20 17.05
C TYR A 154 14.19 1.32 16.05
N ILE A 155 14.72 0.13 15.79
CA ILE A 155 14.11 -0.88 14.94
C ILE A 155 13.64 -2.02 15.83
N SER A 156 12.34 -2.24 15.89
CA SER A 156 11.72 -3.38 16.56
C SER A 156 11.45 -4.48 15.54
N SER A 157 11.86 -5.72 15.84
CA SER A 157 11.61 -6.88 14.98
C SER A 157 11.19 -8.10 15.80
N ILE A 158 10.43 -8.99 15.16
CA ILE A 158 10.12 -10.33 15.69
C ILE A 158 10.62 -11.34 14.67
N GLU A 159 11.52 -12.23 15.10
CA GLU A 159 12.04 -13.33 14.29
C GLU A 159 12.15 -14.58 15.17
N ASP A 160 11.67 -15.73 14.70
CA ASP A 160 11.72 -17.02 15.41
C ASP A 160 11.20 -16.96 16.86
N ASN A 161 10.16 -16.16 17.10
CA ASN A 161 9.59 -15.87 18.43
C ASN A 161 10.57 -15.18 19.40
N ILE A 162 11.59 -14.50 18.89
CA ILE A 162 12.47 -13.60 19.62
C ILE A 162 12.11 -12.17 19.24
N CYS A 163 11.87 -11.34 20.25
CA CYS A 163 11.72 -9.90 20.06
C CYS A 163 13.11 -9.28 20.12
N LYS A 164 13.40 -8.37 19.18
CA LYS A 164 14.67 -7.66 19.11
C LYS A 164 14.45 -6.17 18.92
N ILE A 165 15.28 -5.36 19.56
CA ILE A 165 15.41 -3.93 19.30
C ILE A 165 16.86 -3.64 18.91
N GLU A 166 17.03 -2.96 17.78
CA GLU A 166 18.31 -2.40 17.36
C GLU A 166 18.23 -0.88 17.37
N VAL A 167 19.22 -0.23 17.98
CA VAL A 167 19.30 1.24 18.04
C VAL A 167 20.42 1.72 17.14
N TYR A 168 20.07 2.55 16.17
CA TYR A 168 20.98 3.18 15.24
C TYR A 168 21.10 4.68 15.52
N GLN A 169 22.32 5.19 15.51
CA GLN A 169 22.59 6.63 15.61
C GLN A 169 23.76 6.98 14.71
N ASP A 170 23.66 8.09 13.98
CA ASP A 170 24.69 8.52 13.02
C ASP A 170 25.01 7.38 11.99
N SER A 171 23.96 6.66 11.56
CA SER A 171 24.01 5.47 10.68
C SER A 171 24.85 4.29 11.17
N GLN A 172 25.11 4.21 12.48
CA GLN A 172 25.84 3.10 13.11
C GLN A 172 24.98 2.41 14.16
N LEU A 173 25.01 1.08 14.18
CA LEU A 173 24.42 0.27 15.24
C LEU A 173 25.11 0.60 16.57
N LYS A 174 24.34 0.99 17.58
CA LYS A 174 24.84 1.35 18.91
C LYS A 174 24.52 0.31 19.95
N GLN A 175 23.36 -0.33 19.85
CA GLN A 175 22.91 -1.31 20.82
C GLN A 175 21.92 -2.27 20.18
N THR A 176 21.99 -3.54 20.61
CA THR A 176 20.99 -4.57 20.31
C THR A 176 20.49 -5.14 21.63
N VAL A 177 19.18 -5.32 21.73
CA VAL A 177 18.51 -5.94 22.87
C VAL A 177 17.59 -7.03 22.34
N GLU A 178 17.70 -8.24 22.88
CA GLU A 178 16.82 -9.36 22.58
C GLU A 178 16.04 -9.77 23.83
N GLY A 179 14.83 -10.29 23.65
CA GLY A 179 13.95 -10.64 24.76
C GLY A 179 12.81 -11.55 24.35
N ALA A 180 12.16 -12.16 25.35
CA ALA A 180 11.09 -13.14 25.16
C ALA A 180 9.71 -12.51 24.92
N SER A 181 9.62 -11.18 24.98
CA SER A 181 8.43 -10.39 24.67
C SER A 181 8.77 -8.96 24.22
N PRO A 182 7.84 -8.25 23.54
CA PRO A 182 7.99 -6.83 23.24
C PRO A 182 8.18 -5.96 24.48
N ASN A 183 7.58 -6.33 25.61
CA ASN A 183 7.74 -5.59 26.86
C ASN A 183 9.17 -5.77 27.39
N ASP A 184 9.69 -7.00 27.40
CA ASP A 184 11.02 -7.32 27.92
C ASP A 184 12.11 -6.48 27.21
N VAL A 185 12.03 -6.36 25.89
CA VAL A 185 13.02 -5.56 25.13
C VAL A 185 12.85 -4.06 25.33
N TRP A 186 11.62 -3.56 25.47
CA TRP A 186 11.37 -2.12 25.64
C TRP A 186 11.61 -1.63 27.07
N GLU A 187 11.52 -2.49 28.08
CA GLU A 187 11.88 -2.17 29.47
C GLU A 187 13.33 -1.70 29.62
N HIS A 188 14.22 -2.07 28.69
CA HIS A 188 15.61 -1.61 28.66
C HIS A 188 15.77 -0.13 28.26
N PHE A 189 14.72 0.51 27.74
CA PHE A 189 14.77 1.88 27.26
C PHE A 189 13.81 2.78 28.04
N SER A 190 14.19 4.04 28.26
CA SER A 190 13.45 4.99 29.09
C SER A 190 12.22 5.63 28.38
N ILE A 191 11.40 4.85 27.68
CA ILE A 191 10.15 5.31 27.05
C ILE A 191 8.95 4.84 27.89
N SER A 192 8.90 5.26 29.15
CA SER A 192 8.00 4.71 30.18
C SER A 192 6.51 4.97 29.99
N LYS A 193 6.11 5.87 29.07
CA LYS A 193 4.69 6.21 28.84
C LYS A 193 3.90 5.09 28.15
N TYR A 194 4.57 4.22 27.40
CA TYR A 194 3.94 3.21 26.56
C TYR A 194 4.55 1.85 26.85
N ASN A 195 3.74 0.80 26.77
CA ASN A 195 4.27 -0.56 26.87
C ASN A 195 4.89 -1.03 25.55
N GLY A 196 5.64 -2.13 25.59
CA GLY A 196 6.33 -2.67 24.42
C GLY A 196 5.39 -3.07 23.30
N ILE A 197 4.20 -3.58 23.60
CA ILE A 197 3.20 -3.93 22.57
C ILE A 197 2.75 -2.69 21.79
N GLN A 198 2.57 -1.56 22.47
CA GLN A 198 2.23 -0.29 21.84
C GLN A 198 3.41 0.27 21.03
N LEU A 199 4.63 0.21 21.57
CA LEU A 199 5.85 0.72 20.90
C LEU A 199 6.23 -0.10 19.66
N PHE A 200 6.00 -1.41 19.67
CA PHE A 200 6.08 -2.23 18.46
C PHE A 200 5.00 -1.84 17.45
N GLY A 201 3.85 -1.31 17.90
CA GLY A 201 2.70 -0.98 17.06
C GLY A 201 1.72 -2.13 16.86
N LEU A 202 1.84 -3.18 17.65
CA LEU A 202 0.98 -4.37 17.57
C LEU A 202 -0.45 -4.10 18.08
N ASN A 203 -0.68 -3.06 18.87
CA ASN A 203 -2.02 -2.64 19.30
C ASN A 203 -2.80 -1.86 18.22
N TYR A 204 -2.13 -1.36 17.18
CA TYR A 204 -2.77 -0.46 16.23
C TYR A 204 -3.77 -1.20 15.33
N ALA A 205 -4.94 -0.60 15.12
CA ALA A 205 -6.06 -1.28 14.46
C ALA A 205 -5.72 -1.75 13.03
N VAL A 206 -4.99 -0.93 12.26
CA VAL A 206 -4.55 -1.29 10.90
C VAL A 206 -3.52 -2.43 10.95
N THR A 207 -2.55 -2.36 11.87
CA THR A 207 -1.59 -3.46 12.09
C THR A 207 -2.33 -4.76 12.39
N GLN A 208 -3.33 -4.71 13.27
CA GLN A 208 -4.14 -5.88 13.64
C GLN A 208 -4.97 -6.43 12.47
N GLN A 209 -5.49 -5.56 11.60
CA GLN A 209 -6.18 -6.00 10.39
C GLN A 209 -5.22 -6.72 9.45
N LEU A 210 -4.03 -6.17 9.22
CA LEU A 210 -3.01 -6.76 8.35
C LEU A 210 -2.47 -8.08 8.89
N ILE A 211 -2.22 -8.19 10.21
CA ILE A 211 -1.84 -9.47 10.85
C ILE A 211 -2.92 -10.54 10.64
N LYS A 212 -4.20 -10.18 10.73
CA LYS A 212 -5.31 -11.12 10.50
C LYS A 212 -5.38 -11.59 9.05
N GLN A 213 -5.15 -10.69 8.09
CA GLN A 213 -5.12 -10.99 6.65
C GLN A 213 -3.90 -11.83 6.26
N HIS A 214 -2.77 -11.56 6.91
CA HIS A 214 -1.51 -12.28 6.72
C HIS A 214 -1.50 -13.68 7.36
N ARG A 215 -2.58 -14.09 8.05
CA ARG A 215 -2.66 -15.44 8.62
C ARG A 215 -2.37 -16.46 7.53
N ILE A 216 -1.28 -17.18 7.73
CA ILE A 216 -0.89 -18.35 6.95
C ILE A 216 -2.12 -19.26 6.88
N PRO A 217 -2.60 -19.66 5.68
CA PRO A 217 -3.69 -20.60 5.59
C PRO A 217 -3.32 -21.84 6.40
N THR A 218 -4.08 -22.11 7.46
CA THR A 218 -3.99 -23.32 8.27
C THR A 218 -4.65 -24.46 7.50
N CYS A 219 -4.17 -24.77 6.30
CA CYS A 219 -4.47 -26.03 5.66
C CYS A 219 -3.41 -27.02 6.13
N ALA A 220 -3.76 -27.83 7.13
CA ALA A 220 -2.93 -28.96 7.50
C ALA A 220 -2.91 -29.96 6.30
N PRO A 221 -1.81 -30.70 6.05
CA PRO A 221 -1.70 -31.62 4.91
C PRO A 221 -2.87 -32.62 4.80
N ASN A 222 -3.50 -32.98 5.92
CA ASN A 222 -4.68 -33.83 6.00
C ASN A 222 -5.99 -33.19 5.52
N GLN A 223 -5.99 -31.89 5.20
CA GLN A 223 -7.13 -31.15 4.63
C GLN A 223 -7.03 -31.00 3.10
N TRP A 224 -6.02 -31.60 2.47
CA TRP A 224 -5.82 -31.66 1.02
C TRP A 224 -6.32 -32.99 0.42
N GLN A 225 -7.35 -33.60 1.03
CA GLN A 225 -8.00 -34.81 0.51
C GLN A 225 -9.16 -34.48 -0.41
#